data_AF-A0AAV5KK02-F1
#
_entry.id   AF-A0AAV5KK02-F1
#
_cell.length_a   1.000
_cell.length_b   1.000
_cell.length_c   1.000
_cell.angle_alpha   90.00
_cell.angle_beta   90.00
_cell.angle_gamma   90.00
#
_symmetry.space_group_name_H-M   'P 1'
#
loop_
_entity.id
_entity.type
_entity.pdbx_description
1 polymer ?
#
loop_
_entity_poly.entity_id
_entity_poly.type
_entity_poly.pdbx_seq_one_letter_code
_entity_poly.pdbx_strand_id
1 'polypeptide(L)'
;MFVRKSWMQHELIKSSKVAARFFVALHGRNEVNMELKKEAEYFSDIVIVPYMDNYDLIALKTIAICEYGVCIVASKYIMKCDDDTFVRVDAVIAEASKIPRDKSLYIGNINYYHKPLRYGKWAVTYKV
;
A
#
# COMPACT_ATOMS: atom_id res chain seq x y z
N MET A 1 8.40 -6.92 9.59
CA MET A 1 9.30 -6.56 10.73
C MET A 1 10.34 -5.47 10.39
N PHE A 2 11.05 -5.50 9.25
CA PHE A 2 12.11 -4.50 8.93
C PHE A 2 11.58 -3.09 8.66
N VAL A 3 10.47 -2.96 7.92
CA VAL A 3 9.85 -1.67 7.62
C VAL A 3 9.53 -0.88 8.90
N ARG A 4 8.93 -1.55 9.89
CA ARG A 4 8.65 -0.97 11.23
C ARG A 4 9.91 -0.43 11.91
N LYS A 5 11.05 -1.11 11.78
CA LYS A 5 12.33 -0.73 12.42
C LYS A 5 13.17 0.26 11.59
N SER A 6 12.74 0.61 10.38
CA SER A 6 13.48 1.47 9.46
C SER A 6 12.70 2.76 9.20
N TRP A 7 12.21 2.99 7.99
CA TRP A 7 11.62 4.26 7.60
C TRP A 7 10.30 4.58 8.33
N MET A 8 9.60 3.58 8.89
CA MET A 8 8.46 3.85 9.79
C MET A 8 8.86 4.52 11.11
N GLN A 9 10.15 4.56 11.44
CA GLN A 9 10.65 5.29 12.61
C GLN A 9 10.83 6.79 12.37
N HIS A 10 10.54 7.28 11.17
CA HIS A 10 10.61 8.69 10.81
C HIS A 10 9.68 9.55 11.67
N GLU A 11 10.11 10.76 12.02
CA GLU A 11 9.40 11.66 12.94
C GLU A 11 7.96 11.93 12.49
N LEU A 12 7.74 12.17 11.19
CA LEU A 12 6.39 12.42 10.63
C LEU A 12 5.39 11.28 10.88
N ILE A 13 5.87 10.03 10.99
CA ILE A 13 5.03 8.88 11.31
C ILE A 13 4.80 8.82 12.83
N LYS A 14 5.86 8.98 13.62
CA LYS A 14 5.78 9.00 15.09
C LYS A 14 4.89 10.15 15.61
N SER A 15 4.91 11.29 14.94
CA SER A 15 4.07 12.45 15.25
C SER A 15 2.67 12.35 14.64
N SER A 16 2.30 11.22 14.05
CA SER A 16 1.00 10.97 13.40
C SER A 16 0.60 11.95 12.28
N LYS A 17 1.58 12.65 11.67
CA LYS A 17 1.35 13.47 10.47
C LYS A 17 1.20 12.60 9.21
N VAL A 18 1.81 11.41 9.24
CA VAL A 18 1.72 10.39 8.20
C VAL A 18 1.28 9.08 8.85
N ALA A 19 0.22 8.47 8.34
CA ALA A 19 -0.19 7.13 8.72
C ALA A 19 0.46 6.10 7.79
N ALA A 20 1.09 5.08 8.36
CA ALA A 20 1.59 3.91 7.64
C ALA A 20 0.80 2.67 8.09
N ARG A 21 0.37 1.85 7.13
CA ARG A 21 -0.44 0.64 7.34
C ARG A 21 0.01 -0.46 6.39
N PHE A 22 -0.02 -1.70 6.88
CA PHE A 22 0.19 -2.90 6.07
C PHE A 22 -1.17 -3.47 5.66
N PHE A 23 -1.40 -3.64 4.36
CA PHE A 23 -2.61 -4.28 3.85
C PHE A 23 -2.30 -5.73 3.49
N VAL A 24 -2.83 -6.66 4.27
CA VAL A 24 -2.48 -8.09 4.17
C VAL A 24 -3.72 -8.91 3.88
N ALA A 25 -3.67 -9.72 2.84
CA ALA A 25 -4.76 -10.63 2.44
C ALA A 25 -4.65 -11.97 3.20
N LEU A 26 -5.74 -12.73 3.20
CA LEU A 26 -5.79 -14.04 3.87
C LEU A 26 -4.93 -15.06 3.12
N HIS A 27 -4.20 -15.90 3.87
CA HIS A 27 -3.46 -17.02 3.33
C HIS A 27 -4.33 -18.29 3.31
N GLY A 28 -4.09 -19.22 2.38
CA GLY A 28 -4.78 -20.53 2.34
C GLY A 28 -4.51 -21.46 3.53
N ARG A 29 -3.66 -21.05 4.48
CA ARG A 29 -3.28 -21.81 5.67
C ARG A 29 -3.79 -21.07 6.88
N ASN A 30 -4.61 -21.73 7.69
CA ASN A 30 -5.25 -21.11 8.85
C ASN A 30 -4.23 -20.71 9.92
N GLU A 31 -3.15 -21.46 10.06
CA GLU A 31 -2.08 -21.16 11.02
C GLU A 31 -1.43 -19.81 10.71
N VAL A 32 -1.22 -19.52 9.42
CA VAL A 32 -0.68 -18.22 8.96
C VAL A 32 -1.65 -17.08 9.29
N ASN A 33 -2.96 -17.29 9.07
CA ASN A 33 -3.97 -16.28 9.39
C ASN A 33 -4.10 -16.03 10.90
N MET A 34 -3.93 -17.07 11.72
CA MET A 34 -3.91 -16.93 13.18
C MET A 34 -2.73 -16.08 13.65
N GLU A 35 -1.53 -16.33 13.12
CA GLU A 35 -0.36 -15.51 13.44
C GLU A 35 -0.50 -14.08 12.92
N LEU A 36 -1.04 -13.89 11.71
CA LEU A 36 -1.35 -12.56 11.17
C LEU A 36 -2.32 -11.79 12.08
N LYS A 37 -3.36 -12.46 12.61
CA LYS A 37 -4.31 -11.84 13.52
C LYS A 37 -3.64 -11.40 14.82
N LYS A 38 -2.78 -12.25 15.41
CA LYS A 38 -1.99 -11.89 16.61
C LYS A 38 -1.08 -10.69 16.34
N GLU A 39 -0.41 -10.66 15.18
CA GLU A 39 0.44 -9.54 14.79
C GLU A 39 -0.36 -8.24 14.61
N ALA A 40 -1.53 -8.33 13.97
CA ALA A 40 -2.44 -7.20 13.76
C ALA A 40 -2.94 -6.62 15.10
N GLU A 41 -3.32 -7.49 16.05
CA GLU A 41 -3.72 -7.10 17.39
C GLU A 41 -2.56 -6.43 18.16
N TYR A 42 -1.34 -6.97 18.04
CA TYR A 42 -0.17 -6.45 18.75
C TYR A 42 0.29 -5.08 18.23
N PHE A 43 0.41 -4.90 16.91
CA PHE A 43 0.97 -3.67 16.33
C PHE A 43 -0.08 -2.63 15.95
N SER A 44 -1.35 -3.02 15.77
CA SER A 44 -2.44 -2.12 15.37
C SER A 44 -2.18 -1.32 14.07
N ASP A 45 -1.28 -1.81 13.22
CA ASP A 45 -0.88 -1.18 11.96
C ASP A 45 -1.15 -2.06 10.72
N ILE A 46 -1.82 -3.20 10.92
CA ILE A 46 -2.23 -4.12 9.85
C ILE A 46 -3.73 -3.96 9.60
N VAL A 47 -4.08 -3.81 8.33
CA VAL A 47 -5.45 -3.92 7.82
C VAL A 47 -5.56 -5.25 7.08
N ILE A 48 -6.32 -6.18 7.64
CA ILE A 48 -6.57 -7.48 7.00
C ILE A 48 -7.73 -7.30 6.01
N VAL A 49 -7.50 -7.67 4.75
CA VAL A 49 -8.52 -7.60 3.69
C VAL A 49 -9.20 -8.95 3.49
N PRO A 50 -10.52 -9.00 3.23
CA PRO A 50 -11.32 -10.23 3.31
C PRO A 50 -11.28 -11.06 2.01
N TYR A 51 -10.10 -11.21 1.40
CA TYR A 51 -9.89 -12.06 0.23
C TYR A 51 -8.54 -12.74 0.30
N MET A 52 -8.36 -13.77 -0.52
CA MET A 52 -7.15 -14.58 -0.56
C MET A 52 -5.98 -13.82 -1.18
N ASP A 53 -4.77 -14.05 -0.67
CA ASP A 53 -3.57 -13.47 -1.25
C ASP A 53 -3.28 -14.13 -2.60
N ASN A 54 -3.48 -13.35 -3.65
CA ASN A 54 -3.24 -13.73 -5.03
C ASN A 54 -2.83 -12.47 -5.81
N TYR A 55 -1.85 -12.63 -6.70
CA TYR A 55 -1.37 -11.55 -7.55
C TYR A 55 -2.50 -10.90 -8.37
N ASP A 56 -3.45 -11.69 -8.86
CA ASP A 56 -4.58 -11.20 -9.66
C ASP A 56 -5.52 -10.28 -8.85
N LEU A 57 -5.49 -10.37 -7.52
CA LEU A 57 -6.33 -9.59 -6.60
C LEU A 57 -5.62 -8.34 -6.05
N ILE A 58 -4.41 -8.02 -6.50
CA ILE A 58 -3.68 -6.80 -6.08
C ILE A 58 -4.47 -5.53 -6.45
N ALA A 59 -5.26 -5.54 -7.52
CA ALA A 59 -6.15 -4.44 -7.86
C ALA A 59 -7.18 -4.17 -6.74
N LEU A 60 -7.78 -5.22 -6.17
CA LEU A 60 -8.68 -5.10 -5.02
C LEU A 60 -7.96 -4.58 -3.77
N LYS A 61 -6.69 -4.95 -3.59
CA LYS A 61 -5.82 -4.40 -2.52
C LYS A 61 -5.59 -2.91 -2.68
N THR A 62 -5.43 -2.44 -3.91
CA THR A 62 -5.30 -1.00 -4.21
C THR A 62 -6.59 -0.25 -3.88
N ILE A 63 -7.75 -0.81 -4.24
CA ILE A 63 -9.06 -0.21 -3.90
C ILE A 63 -9.23 -0.12 -2.38
N ALA A 64 -8.93 -1.20 -1.64
CA ALA A 64 -9.03 -1.21 -0.19
C ALA A 64 -8.12 -0.17 0.49
N ILE A 65 -6.91 0.03 -0.04
CA ILE A 65 -6.00 1.10 0.42
C ILE A 65 -6.63 2.48 0.21
N CYS A 66 -7.23 2.71 -0.96
CA CYS A 66 -7.90 3.98 -1.26
C CYS A 66 -9.11 4.21 -0.34
N GLU A 67 -9.99 3.22 -0.19
CA GLU A 67 -11.16 3.30 0.69
C GLU A 67 -10.76 3.56 2.14
N TYR A 68 -9.75 2.86 2.66
CA TYR A 68 -9.26 3.10 4.02
C TYR A 68 -8.69 4.52 4.18
N GLY A 69 -7.90 4.99 3.22
CA GLY A 69 -7.34 6.34 3.23
C GLY A 69 -8.42 7.42 3.25
N VAL A 70 -9.46 7.26 2.43
CA VAL A 70 -10.55 8.24 2.31
C VAL A 70 -11.53 8.14 3.49
N CYS A 71 -12.05 6.95 3.78
CA CYS A 71 -13.17 6.77 4.71
C CYS A 71 -12.74 6.65 6.17
N ILE A 72 -11.56 6.08 6.44
CA ILE A 72 -11.11 5.81 7.82
C ILE A 72 -10.10 6.86 8.28
N VAL A 73 -9.11 7.18 7.44
CA VAL A 73 -8.05 8.14 7.79
C VAL A 73 -8.41 9.58 7.41
N ALA A 74 -9.32 9.77 6.44
CA ALA A 74 -9.59 11.07 5.82
C ALA A 74 -8.30 11.77 5.33
N SER A 75 -7.40 11.00 4.70
CA SER A 75 -6.10 11.50 4.27
C SER A 75 -6.20 12.36 3.00
N LYS A 76 -5.43 13.45 2.96
CA LYS A 76 -5.35 14.32 1.77
C LYS A 76 -4.64 13.63 0.59
N TYR A 77 -3.66 12.78 0.88
CA TYR A 77 -2.90 12.03 -0.11
C TYR A 77 -2.83 10.57 0.34
N ILE A 78 -2.71 9.68 -0.63
CA ILE A 78 -2.54 8.23 -0.43
C ILE A 78 -1.32 7.81 -1.24
N MET A 79 -0.41 7.06 -0.60
CA MET A 79 0.74 6.44 -1.25
C MET A 79 0.64 4.93 -1.04
N LYS A 80 0.88 4.18 -2.12
CA LYS A 80 1.05 2.72 -2.09
C LYS A 80 2.49 2.40 -2.46
N CYS A 81 3.15 1.57 -1.67
CA CYS A 81 4.45 0.98 -1.97
C CYS A 81 4.45 -0.49 -1.58
N ASP A 82 5.44 -1.23 -2.06
CA ASP A 82 5.64 -2.62 -1.68
C ASP A 82 6.51 -2.69 -0.39
N ASP A 83 6.51 -3.84 0.29
CA ASP A 83 7.21 -4.01 1.58
C ASP A 83 8.73 -4.18 1.44
N ASP A 84 9.20 -4.40 0.22
CA ASP A 84 10.61 -4.40 -0.18
C ASP A 84 11.13 -3.00 -0.60
N THR A 85 10.33 -1.95 -0.42
CA THR A 85 10.68 -0.56 -0.74
C THR A 85 11.12 0.24 0.49
N PHE A 86 12.16 1.06 0.34
CA PHE A 86 12.54 2.08 1.34
C PHE A 86 11.94 3.44 0.99
N VAL A 87 11.14 4.02 1.88
CA VAL A 87 10.46 5.30 1.64
C VAL A 87 11.16 6.45 2.37
N ARG A 88 11.57 7.46 1.62
CA ARG A 88 11.98 8.77 2.17
C ARG A 88 10.76 9.64 2.44
N VAL A 89 10.19 9.49 3.64
CA VAL A 89 8.91 10.12 4.02
C VAL A 89 8.95 11.65 3.91
N ASP A 90 10.06 12.27 4.32
CA ASP A 90 10.32 13.70 4.19
C ASP A 90 10.23 14.19 2.73
N ALA A 91 10.91 13.49 1.81
CA ALA A 91 10.95 13.84 0.41
C ALA A 91 9.57 13.71 -0.25
N VAL A 92 8.84 12.64 0.05
CA VAL A 92 7.48 12.42 -0.48
C VAL A 92 6.54 13.55 -0.06
N ILE A 93 6.57 13.93 1.22
CA ILE A 93 5.72 15.01 1.73
C ILE A 93 6.14 16.36 1.14
N ALA A 94 7.43 16.62 0.98
CA ALA A 94 7.93 17.82 0.33
C ALA A 94 7.41 17.96 -1.12
N GLU A 95 7.42 16.87 -1.91
CA GLU A 95 6.86 16.89 -3.26
C GLU A 95 5.34 17.09 -3.27
N ALA A 96 4.61 16.37 -2.41
CA ALA A 96 3.16 16.51 -2.31
C ALA A 96 2.72 17.92 -1.91
N SER A 97 3.53 18.62 -1.10
CA SER A 97 3.24 19.96 -0.59
C SER A 97 3.41 21.07 -1.64
N LYS A 98 4.10 20.79 -2.75
CA LYS A 98 4.25 21.75 -3.86
C LYS A 98 2.98 21.89 -4.70
N ILE A 99 2.04 20.95 -4.57
CA ILE A 99 0.84 20.91 -5.41
C ILE A 99 -0.18 21.93 -4.90
N PRO A 100 -0.66 22.87 -5.76
CA PRO A 100 -1.73 23.79 -5.41
C PRO A 100 -2.98 23.07 -4.91
N ARG A 101 -3.74 23.71 -4.01
CA ARG A 101 -4.89 23.07 -3.34
C ARG A 101 -6.02 22.70 -4.30
N ASP A 102 -6.11 23.37 -5.43
CA ASP A 102 -7.08 23.19 -6.50
C ASP A 102 -6.65 22.16 -7.56
N LYS A 103 -5.49 21.50 -7.37
CA LYS A 103 -4.96 20.52 -8.33
C LYS A 103 -4.83 19.13 -7.73
N SER A 104 -5.03 18.13 -8.59
CA SER A 104 -4.81 16.71 -8.27
C SER A 104 -3.33 16.34 -8.40
N LEU A 105 -2.90 15.33 -7.64
CA LEU A 105 -1.56 14.77 -7.68
C LEU A 105 -1.63 13.28 -8.04
N TYR A 106 -0.90 12.90 -9.08
CA TYR A 106 -0.56 11.51 -9.39
C TYR A 106 0.91 11.48 -9.80
N ILE A 107 1.75 10.84 -9.00
CA ILE A 107 3.21 10.85 -9.15
C ILE A 107 3.78 9.46 -8.91
N GLY A 108 4.83 9.13 -9.65
CA GLY A 108 5.58 7.89 -9.52
C GLY A 108 6.44 7.65 -10.76
N ASN A 109 6.97 6.44 -10.87
CA ASN A 109 7.57 5.98 -12.13
C ASN A 109 6.45 5.51 -13.07
N ILE A 110 5.95 6.43 -13.91
CA ILE A 110 4.78 6.18 -14.76
C ILE A 110 5.21 5.54 -16.08
N ASN A 111 4.73 4.32 -16.31
CA ASN A 111 4.90 3.64 -17.59
C ASN A 111 3.82 4.07 -18.58
N TYR A 112 4.17 4.98 -19.49
CA TYR A 112 3.29 5.39 -20.57
C TYR A 112 3.33 4.37 -21.72
N TYR A 113 2.18 4.15 -22.36
CA TYR A 113 2.04 3.32 -23.56
C TYR A 113 2.40 1.82 -23.38
N HIS A 114 2.43 1.32 -22.15
CA HIS A 114 2.64 -0.10 -21.89
C HIS A 114 1.48 -0.93 -22.46
N LYS A 115 1.79 -2.06 -23.10
CA LYS A 115 0.80 -2.96 -23.69
C LYS A 115 0.68 -4.25 -22.86
N PRO A 116 -0.45 -4.96 -22.93
CA PRO A 116 -0.58 -6.28 -22.31
C PRO A 116 0.53 -7.21 -22.82
N LEU A 117 1.31 -7.79 -21.91
CA LEU A 117 2.34 -8.75 -22.29
C LEU A 117 1.70 -10.09 -22.66
N ARG A 118 2.29 -10.79 -23.62
CA ARG A 118 1.84 -12.12 -24.06
C ARG A 118 2.72 -13.25 -23.55
N TYR A 119 3.88 -12.91 -22.98
CA TYR A 119 4.86 -13.86 -22.45
C TYR A 119 5.51 -13.27 -21.19
N GLY A 120 6.06 -14.14 -20.35
CA GLY A 120 6.72 -13.78 -19.10
C GLY A 120 5.77 -13.67 -17.90
N LYS A 121 6.31 -13.24 -16.76
CA LYS A 121 5.62 -13.20 -15.46
C LYS A 121 4.28 -12.44 -15.49
N TRP A 122 4.19 -11.39 -16.30
CA TRP A 122 3.04 -10.49 -16.38
C TRP A 122 2.18 -10.72 -17.63
N ALA A 123 2.26 -11.92 -18.23
CA ALA A 123 1.50 -12.25 -19.41
C ALA A 123 0.00 -12.37 -19.10
N VAL A 124 -0.84 -11.87 -20.01
CA VAL A 124 -2.29 -12.09 -19.97
C VAL A 124 -2.76 -12.69 -21.30
N THR A 125 -3.72 -13.60 -21.21
CA THR A 125 -4.32 -14.28 -22.37
C THR A 125 -5.23 -13.32 -23.15
N TYR A 126 -5.59 -13.68 -24.38
CA TYR A 126 -6.48 -12.87 -25.23
C TYR A 126 -7.97 -12.93 -24.83
N LYS A 127 -8.32 -13.77 -23.86
CA LYS A 127 -9.71 -13.95 -23.41
C LYS A 127 -9.83 -13.65 -21.92
N VAL A 128 -10.82 -12.83 -21.60
CA VAL A 128 -11.48 -12.74 -20.29
C VAL A 128 -12.72 -13.60 -20.36
#